data_AF-A0A496UG50-F1
#
_entry.id   AF-A0A496UG50-F1
#
_cell.length_a   1.000
_cell.length_b   1.000
_cell.length_c   1.000
_cell.angle_alpha   90.00
_cell.angle_beta   90.00
_cell.angle_gamma   90.00
#
_symmetry.space_group_name_H-M   'P 1'
#
loop_
_entity.id
_entity.type
_entity.pdbx_description
1 polymer ?
#
loop_
_entity_poly.entity_id
_entity_poly.type
_entity_poly.pdbx_seq_one_letter_code
_entity_poly.pdbx_strand_id
1 'polypeptide(L)'
;LQQKGKIAKWLDKHNAGTNARNKIRKLHDDHTTFLFGKFDAGLKVKAAVLELHHLQKIHPNKDINELAAMSARIINDDFGGEHLERMGRNKTKQHFMRLMLLAPDWTESNVRTMVRVFTAGSKEERHLYRIFWGRAMSRIVFASVAVNMALALFDGGDDEDYWETVMRRYKDAFEDPERLNWLAADVTPIWRAMKGDDYDPNERRYFSIAGHFKDPYKWVVQAIDGSWTTPLKNKGSIFMNTFFSLTSGTNWQGKVPTTTSELLGTDDKGVYSTSRLNPDWKRGDPIEDKYLWKVGEPKGGKHAGELLKWAAPGERGGVKTKSMPSFIMGKIRDWMPIPLQNATALAMGEIDAFDALSHGVGMHMGRNFMDRDELADQFKKIVKTSTIYIRETNQANKDRDTEKYNAMRSSIEYRKARLIKSKEGTIDDLQERYDDALDRADDLQAEKLKLEMEVKMQQIIDQYNKIKLLP
;
A
#
# COMPACT_ATOMS: atom_id res chain seq x y z
N LEU A 1 18.87 38.90 -1.56
CA LEU A 1 19.68 37.67 -1.77
C LEU A 1 18.73 36.50 -2.04
N GLN A 2 18.45 36.18 -3.31
CA GLN A 2 17.70 34.96 -3.66
C GLN A 2 18.50 33.76 -3.18
N GLN A 3 17.95 32.94 -2.29
CA GLN A 3 18.58 31.68 -1.90
C GLN A 3 18.76 30.82 -3.15
N LYS A 4 20.02 30.51 -3.51
CA LYS A 4 20.31 29.53 -4.57
C LYS A 4 19.59 28.22 -4.24
N GLY A 5 18.75 27.74 -5.16
CA GLY A 5 18.06 26.46 -5.03
C GLY A 5 19.03 25.29 -4.85
N LYS A 6 18.56 24.19 -4.22
CA LYS A 6 19.40 23.01 -3.92
C LYS A 6 20.05 22.41 -5.18
N ILE A 7 19.34 22.42 -6.30
CA ILE A 7 19.86 21.95 -7.61
C ILE A 7 21.02 22.83 -8.08
N ALA A 8 20.90 24.17 -7.99
CA ALA A 8 21.97 25.08 -8.37
C ALA A 8 23.22 24.89 -7.48
N LYS A 9 23.03 24.69 -6.17
CA LYS A 9 24.14 24.37 -5.25
C LYS A 9 24.80 23.04 -5.57
N TRP A 10 24.01 22.02 -5.96
CA TRP A 10 24.53 20.72 -6.35
C TRP A 10 25.34 20.79 -7.66
N LEU A 11 24.83 21.51 -8.66
CA LEU A 11 25.54 21.73 -9.94
C LEU A 11 26.84 22.53 -9.74
N ASP A 12 26.82 23.54 -8.87
CA ASP A 12 28.02 24.30 -8.48
C ASP A 12 29.05 23.38 -7.80
N LYS A 13 28.60 22.43 -6.95
CA LYS A 13 29.49 21.50 -6.24
C LYS A 13 30.18 20.49 -7.16
N HIS A 14 29.58 20.10 -8.29
CA HIS A 14 30.10 19.06 -9.18
C HIS A 14 30.75 19.61 -10.45
N ASN A 15 31.10 20.90 -10.48
CA ASN A 15 31.73 21.56 -11.62
C ASN A 15 31.01 21.28 -12.96
N ALA A 16 29.68 21.19 -12.93
CA ALA A 16 28.90 20.98 -14.15
C ALA A 16 29.20 22.10 -15.15
N GLY A 17 29.43 21.74 -16.42
CA GLY A 17 29.78 22.69 -17.47
C GLY A 17 28.81 23.87 -17.50
N THR A 18 29.33 25.09 -17.61
CA THR A 18 28.57 26.34 -17.43
C THR A 18 27.28 26.38 -18.25
N ASN A 19 27.31 25.88 -19.48
CA ASN A 19 26.15 25.81 -20.37
C ASN A 19 25.07 24.83 -19.87
N ALA A 20 25.44 23.62 -19.46
CA ALA A 20 24.51 22.63 -18.92
C ALA A 20 23.91 23.12 -17.59
N ARG A 21 24.75 23.69 -16.71
CA ARG A 21 24.31 24.30 -15.45
C ARG A 21 23.28 25.40 -15.67
N ASN A 22 23.56 26.33 -16.58
CA ASN A 22 22.67 27.46 -16.87
C ASN A 22 21.34 26.99 -17.49
N LYS A 23 21.37 25.99 -18.38
CA LYS A 23 20.17 25.39 -18.96
C LYS A 23 19.31 24.70 -17.90
N ILE A 24 19.89 23.84 -17.06
CA ILE A 24 19.15 23.12 -16.00
C ILE A 24 18.58 24.12 -14.99
N ARG A 25 19.35 25.14 -14.60
CA ARG A 25 18.87 26.19 -13.71
C ARG A 25 17.71 26.97 -14.32
N LYS A 26 17.85 27.42 -15.57
CA LYS A 26 16.78 28.14 -16.27
C LYS A 26 15.53 27.28 -16.38
N LEU A 27 15.66 26.02 -16.79
CA LEU A 27 14.53 25.09 -16.88
C LEU A 27 13.85 24.91 -15.52
N HIS A 28 14.61 24.71 -14.44
CA HIS A 28 14.07 24.62 -13.09
C HIS A 28 13.34 25.90 -12.67
N ASP A 29 13.94 27.08 -12.93
CA ASP A 29 13.37 28.37 -12.54
C ASP A 29 12.12 28.68 -13.38
N ASP A 30 12.13 28.40 -14.68
CA ASP A 30 10.97 28.52 -15.58
C ASP A 30 9.85 27.57 -15.15
N HIS A 31 10.17 26.30 -14.86
CA HIS A 31 9.20 25.31 -14.38
C HIS A 31 8.62 25.69 -13.01
N THR A 32 9.44 26.12 -12.06
CA THR A 32 9.00 26.58 -10.73
C THR A 32 8.12 27.83 -10.85
N THR A 33 8.51 28.79 -11.68
CA THR A 33 7.75 30.02 -11.93
C THR A 33 6.43 29.71 -12.62
N PHE A 34 6.44 28.79 -13.59
CA PHE A 34 5.22 28.34 -14.26
C PHE A 34 4.29 27.64 -13.27
N LEU A 35 4.76 26.61 -12.56
CA LEU A 35 3.94 25.82 -11.64
C LEU A 35 3.41 26.65 -10.47
N PHE A 36 4.29 27.30 -9.71
CA PHE A 36 3.88 27.95 -8.45
C PHE A 36 3.55 29.43 -8.63
N GLY A 37 4.14 30.12 -9.61
CA GLY A 37 3.91 31.54 -9.84
C GLY A 37 2.71 31.84 -10.74
N LYS A 38 2.44 30.98 -11.74
CA LYS A 38 1.38 31.21 -12.73
C LYS A 38 0.24 30.21 -12.63
N PHE A 39 0.55 28.92 -12.66
CA PHE A 39 -0.43 27.84 -12.73
C PHE A 39 -1.20 27.69 -11.41
N ASP A 40 -0.52 27.53 -10.28
CA ASP A 40 -1.15 27.42 -8.96
C ASP A 40 -1.94 28.69 -8.60
N ALA A 41 -1.34 29.87 -8.74
CA ALA A 41 -2.02 31.14 -8.52
C ALA A 41 -3.26 31.30 -9.43
N GLY A 42 -3.14 30.93 -10.71
CA GLY A 42 -4.24 30.96 -11.66
C GLY A 42 -5.36 29.97 -11.31
N LEU A 43 -5.00 28.76 -10.86
CA LEU A 43 -5.96 27.77 -10.37
C LEU A 43 -6.71 28.26 -9.13
N LYS A 44 -6.01 28.86 -8.16
CA LYS A 44 -6.63 29.44 -6.96
C LYS A 44 -7.63 30.53 -7.33
N VAL A 45 -7.23 31.49 -8.17
CA VAL A 45 -8.12 32.57 -8.61
C VAL A 45 -9.34 32.01 -9.33
N LYS A 46 -9.13 31.07 -10.27
CA LYS A 46 -10.23 30.43 -11.01
C LYS A 46 -11.17 29.68 -10.07
N ALA A 47 -10.65 28.93 -9.11
CA ALA A 47 -11.44 28.22 -8.10
C ALA A 47 -12.24 29.20 -7.23
N ALA A 48 -11.62 30.30 -6.79
CA ALA A 48 -12.29 31.32 -5.99
C ALA A 48 -13.42 32.02 -6.74
N VAL A 49 -13.22 32.32 -8.03
CA VAL A 49 -14.26 32.91 -8.88
C VAL A 49 -15.42 31.94 -9.10
N LEU A 50 -15.12 30.66 -9.39
CA LEU A 50 -16.14 29.63 -9.56
C LEU A 50 -16.95 29.43 -8.28
N GLU A 51 -16.29 29.36 -7.13
CA GLU A 51 -16.95 29.22 -5.83
C GLU A 51 -17.77 30.47 -5.48
N LEU A 52 -17.26 31.68 -5.76
CA LEU A 52 -18.02 32.91 -5.57
C LEU A 52 -19.32 32.91 -6.40
N HIS A 53 -19.24 32.55 -7.67
CA HIS A 53 -20.43 32.42 -8.52
C HIS A 53 -21.41 31.36 -8.01
N HIS A 54 -20.90 30.26 -7.45
CA HIS A 54 -21.75 29.26 -6.83
C HIS A 54 -22.45 29.82 -5.58
N LEU A 55 -21.71 30.50 -4.70
CA LEU A 55 -22.21 31.14 -3.49
C LEU A 55 -23.28 32.20 -3.79
N GLN A 56 -23.09 33.02 -4.83
CA GLN A 56 -24.08 33.99 -5.29
C GLN A 56 -25.40 33.32 -5.70
N LYS A 57 -25.35 32.16 -6.34
CA LYS A 57 -26.55 31.42 -6.76
C LYS A 57 -27.34 30.86 -5.58
N ILE A 58 -26.65 30.36 -4.55
CA ILE A 58 -27.31 29.76 -3.37
C ILE A 58 -27.69 30.80 -2.31
N HIS A 59 -27.04 31.97 -2.32
CA HIS A 59 -27.27 33.07 -1.38
C HIS A 59 -27.45 34.41 -2.11
N PRO A 60 -28.50 34.57 -2.94
CA PRO A 60 -28.67 35.74 -3.81
C PRO A 60 -28.83 37.08 -3.06
N ASN A 61 -29.27 37.02 -1.81
CA ASN A 61 -29.55 38.22 -0.99
C ASN A 61 -28.38 38.61 -0.07
N LYS A 62 -27.26 37.88 -0.13
CA LYS A 62 -26.11 38.10 0.76
C LYS A 62 -25.12 39.07 0.14
N ASP A 63 -24.49 39.91 0.95
CA ASP A 63 -23.51 40.89 0.44
C ASP A 63 -22.37 40.21 -0.31
N ILE A 64 -22.00 40.77 -1.46
CA ILE A 64 -21.01 40.18 -2.35
C ILE A 64 -19.63 40.13 -1.71
N ASN A 65 -19.28 41.11 -0.87
CA ASN A 65 -17.98 41.13 -0.21
C ASN A 65 -17.90 40.03 0.85
N GLU A 66 -19.00 39.74 1.54
CA GLU A 66 -19.06 38.63 2.49
C GLU A 66 -18.90 37.28 1.77
N LEU A 67 -19.58 37.08 0.63
CA LEU A 67 -19.44 35.87 -0.19
C LEU A 67 -18.02 35.73 -0.76
N ALA A 68 -17.42 36.82 -1.23
CA ALA A 68 -16.04 36.83 -1.72
C ALA A 68 -15.05 36.47 -0.60
N ALA A 69 -15.26 36.98 0.61
CA ALA A 69 -14.44 36.64 1.77
C ALA A 69 -14.60 35.16 2.17
N MET A 70 -15.81 34.60 2.10
CA MET A 70 -16.05 33.17 2.34
C MET A 70 -15.36 32.30 1.29
N SER A 71 -15.49 32.62 0.01
CA SER A 71 -14.81 31.93 -1.10
C SER A 71 -13.29 31.97 -0.92
N ALA A 72 -12.73 33.17 -0.68
CA ALA A 72 -11.30 33.33 -0.47
C ALA A 72 -10.77 32.51 0.72
N ARG A 73 -11.53 32.42 1.83
CA ARG A 73 -11.16 31.57 2.98
C ARG A 73 -11.12 30.09 2.61
N ILE A 74 -12.16 29.58 1.94
CA ILE A 74 -12.23 28.17 1.54
C ILE A 74 -11.08 27.81 0.59
N ILE A 75 -10.81 28.64 -0.42
CA ILE A 75 -9.76 28.38 -1.40
C ILE A 75 -8.35 28.50 -0.81
N ASN A 76 -8.13 29.47 0.08
CA ASN A 76 -6.84 29.59 0.78
C ASN A 76 -6.58 28.41 1.71
N ASP A 77 -7.62 27.91 2.40
CA ASP A 77 -7.51 26.73 3.23
C ASP A 77 -7.31 25.45 2.37
N ASP A 78 -7.88 25.37 1.18
CA ASP A 78 -7.74 24.21 0.27
C ASP A 78 -6.35 24.15 -0.39
N PHE A 79 -5.96 25.22 -1.10
CA PHE A 79 -4.71 25.25 -1.84
C PHE A 79 -3.48 25.65 -0.99
N GLY A 80 -3.68 26.04 0.27
CA GLY A 80 -2.63 26.57 1.13
C GLY A 80 -2.00 27.87 0.59
N GLY A 81 -0.74 28.14 0.96
CA GLY A 81 -0.04 29.39 0.58
C GLY A 81 -0.53 30.61 1.37
N GLU A 82 -1.08 30.38 2.56
CA GLU A 82 -1.60 31.43 3.40
C GLU A 82 -0.49 32.35 3.91
N HIS A 83 -0.79 33.64 3.99
CA HIS A 83 0.10 34.60 4.60
C HIS A 83 0.00 34.49 6.14
N LEU A 84 0.57 33.40 6.70
CA LEU A 84 0.48 33.02 8.12
C LEU A 84 0.85 34.17 9.08
N GLU A 85 1.81 35.03 8.68
CA GLU A 85 2.17 36.23 9.45
C GLU A 85 1.01 37.24 9.58
N ARG A 86 0.21 37.43 8.52
CA ARG A 86 -0.96 38.32 8.54
C ARG A 86 -2.11 37.76 9.37
N MET A 87 -2.13 36.44 9.58
CA MET A 87 -3.07 35.78 10.48
C MET A 87 -2.57 35.74 11.94
N GLY A 88 -1.52 36.50 12.26
CA GLY A 88 -1.00 36.61 13.62
C GLY A 88 -0.24 35.37 14.12
N ARG A 89 0.16 34.46 13.22
CA ARG A 89 0.87 33.25 13.64
C ARG A 89 2.29 33.58 14.09
N ASN A 90 2.68 32.98 15.21
CA ASN A 90 4.01 33.15 15.77
C ASN A 90 5.10 32.59 14.84
N LYS A 91 6.07 33.43 14.45
CA LYS A 91 7.18 33.07 13.54
C LYS A 91 8.02 31.90 14.05
N THR A 92 8.25 31.81 15.36
CA THR A 92 8.99 30.73 15.99
C THR A 92 8.27 29.39 15.84
N LYS A 93 6.96 29.35 16.09
CA LYS A 93 6.16 28.14 15.85
C LYS A 93 6.19 27.72 14.38
N GLN A 94 6.14 28.68 13.46
CA GLN A 94 6.22 28.41 12.03
C GLN A 94 7.59 27.86 11.62
N HIS A 95 8.70 28.40 12.15
CA HIS A 95 10.04 27.86 11.93
C HIS A 95 10.20 26.45 12.49
N PHE A 96 9.68 26.21 13.69
CA PHE A 96 9.66 24.86 14.26
C PHE A 96 8.86 23.89 13.38
N MET A 97 7.67 24.28 12.92
CA MET A 97 6.88 23.45 12.00
C MET A 97 7.59 23.19 10.67
N ARG A 98 8.33 24.17 10.12
CA ARG A 98 9.18 23.98 8.92
C ARG A 98 10.36 23.03 9.16
N LEU A 99 10.85 22.95 10.40
CA LEU A 99 11.87 21.99 10.77
C LEU A 99 11.29 20.58 10.97
N MET A 100 10.02 20.48 11.36
CA MET A 100 9.39 19.22 11.77
C MET A 100 8.55 18.57 10.66
N LEU A 101 8.06 19.34 9.69
CA LEU A 101 7.20 18.87 8.59
C LEU A 101 7.79 19.24 7.24
N LEU A 102 7.56 18.40 6.22
CA LEU A 102 8.05 18.61 4.86
C LEU A 102 7.36 19.80 4.16
N ALA A 103 6.06 19.99 4.42
CA ALA A 103 5.24 21.08 3.88
C ALA A 103 4.24 21.52 4.97
N PRO A 104 4.68 22.32 5.96
CA PRO A 104 3.88 22.64 7.15
C PRO A 104 2.65 23.49 6.83
N ASP A 105 2.76 24.42 5.90
CA ASP A 105 1.68 25.29 5.43
C ASP A 105 0.57 24.49 4.75
N TRP A 106 0.94 23.59 3.83
CA TRP A 106 -0.02 22.72 3.16
C TRP A 106 -0.62 21.64 4.08
N THR A 107 0.18 21.11 5.01
CA THR A 107 -0.35 20.18 6.02
C THR A 107 -1.35 20.88 6.94
N GLU A 108 -1.03 22.10 7.38
CA GLU A 108 -1.91 22.91 8.20
C GLU A 108 -3.22 23.26 7.48
N SER A 109 -3.15 23.61 6.20
CA SER A 109 -4.32 23.97 5.40
C SER A 109 -5.29 22.78 5.30
N ASN A 110 -4.79 21.57 5.03
CA ASN A 110 -5.59 20.33 5.04
C ASN A 110 -6.22 20.00 6.40
N VAL A 111 -5.49 20.22 7.50
CA VAL A 111 -6.06 20.03 8.84
C VAL A 111 -7.13 21.08 9.12
N ARG A 112 -6.90 22.33 8.71
CA ARG A 112 -7.83 23.43 8.95
C ARG A 112 -9.12 23.29 8.16
N THR A 113 -9.06 22.91 6.87
CA THR A 113 -10.26 22.66 6.06
C THR A 113 -11.13 21.60 6.71
N MET A 114 -10.54 20.53 7.27
CA MET A 114 -11.26 19.53 8.04
C MET A 114 -11.83 20.09 9.35
N VAL A 115 -11.01 20.74 10.18
CA VAL A 115 -11.45 21.26 11.48
C VAL A 115 -12.59 22.28 11.30
N ARG A 116 -12.58 23.06 10.21
CA ARG A 116 -13.63 24.01 9.87
C ARG A 116 -14.97 23.37 9.46
N VAL A 117 -14.99 22.11 9.05
CA VAL A 117 -16.25 21.32 8.92
C VAL A 117 -17.08 21.34 10.22
N PHE A 118 -16.38 21.41 11.36
CA PHE A 118 -16.97 21.38 12.70
C PHE A 118 -16.93 22.73 13.42
N THR A 119 -15.90 23.54 13.17
CA THR A 119 -15.59 24.73 13.99
C THR A 119 -15.70 26.06 13.26
N ALA A 120 -16.05 26.08 11.95
CA ALA A 120 -16.20 27.34 11.24
C ALA A 120 -17.24 28.27 11.90
N GLY A 121 -17.07 29.58 11.73
CA GLY A 121 -17.69 30.59 12.58
C GLY A 121 -19.21 30.63 12.49
N SER A 122 -19.76 30.35 11.30
CA SER A 122 -21.21 30.28 11.07
C SER A 122 -21.67 28.88 10.65
N LYS A 123 -22.97 28.62 10.80
CA LYS A 123 -23.59 27.35 10.37
C LYS A 123 -23.48 27.18 8.86
N GLU A 124 -23.60 28.28 8.13
CA GLU A 124 -23.46 28.38 6.68
C GLU A 124 -22.03 28.05 6.25
N GLU A 125 -21.02 28.63 6.91
CA GLU A 125 -19.63 28.34 6.61
C GLU A 125 -19.30 26.86 6.86
N ARG A 126 -19.75 26.28 7.98
CA ARG A 126 -19.61 24.84 8.23
C ARG A 126 -20.28 23.98 7.16
N HIS A 127 -21.46 24.39 6.69
CA HIS A 127 -22.17 23.68 5.62
C HIS A 127 -21.39 23.69 4.31
N LEU A 128 -20.72 24.81 3.98
CA LEU A 128 -19.85 24.89 2.80
C LEU A 128 -18.65 23.95 2.89
N TYR A 129 -17.94 23.89 4.03
CA TYR A 129 -16.85 22.94 4.22
C TYR A 129 -17.33 21.48 4.10
N ARG A 130 -18.55 21.16 4.58
CA ARG A 130 -19.16 19.83 4.41
C ARG A 130 -19.46 19.52 2.95
N ILE A 131 -20.03 20.47 2.21
CA ILE A 131 -20.29 20.33 0.79
C ILE A 131 -18.98 20.15 0.01
N PHE A 132 -17.96 20.95 0.34
CA PHE A 132 -16.63 20.85 -0.26
C PHE A 132 -16.06 19.43 -0.08
N TRP A 133 -15.99 18.94 1.16
CA TRP A 133 -15.49 17.59 1.44
C TRP A 133 -16.36 16.50 0.83
N GLY A 134 -17.69 16.66 0.85
CA GLY A 134 -18.62 15.75 0.19
C GLY A 134 -18.37 15.65 -1.32
N ARG A 135 -18.14 16.78 -2.00
CA ARG A 135 -17.80 16.83 -3.43
C ARG A 135 -16.40 16.26 -3.71
N ALA A 136 -15.42 16.55 -2.87
CA ALA A 136 -14.08 16.00 -3.00
C ALA A 136 -14.13 14.46 -2.89
N MET A 137 -14.75 13.95 -1.82
CA MET A 137 -14.90 12.51 -1.60
C MET A 137 -15.71 11.84 -2.70
N SER A 138 -16.82 12.41 -3.16
CA SER A 138 -17.64 11.81 -4.22
C SER A 138 -16.87 11.72 -5.54
N ARG A 139 -16.11 12.75 -5.91
CA ARG A 139 -15.25 12.73 -7.10
C ARG A 139 -14.12 11.72 -6.98
N ILE A 140 -13.49 11.60 -5.80
CA ILE A 140 -12.44 10.62 -5.54
C ILE A 140 -12.98 9.19 -5.66
N VAL A 141 -14.13 8.91 -5.04
CA VAL A 141 -14.79 7.59 -5.12
C VAL A 141 -15.18 7.30 -6.57
N PHE A 142 -15.83 8.24 -7.25
CA PHE A 142 -16.23 8.06 -8.65
C PHE A 142 -15.02 7.85 -9.57
N ALA A 143 -13.95 8.63 -9.43
CA ALA A 143 -12.74 8.46 -10.21
C ALA A 143 -12.08 7.11 -9.91
N SER A 144 -12.06 6.66 -8.64
CA SER A 144 -11.52 5.35 -8.27
C SER A 144 -12.32 4.22 -8.90
N VAL A 145 -13.66 4.33 -8.88
CA VAL A 145 -14.55 3.39 -9.56
C VAL A 145 -14.30 3.38 -11.07
N ALA A 146 -14.31 4.56 -11.71
CA ALA A 146 -14.12 4.68 -13.15
C ALA A 146 -12.77 4.16 -13.62
N VAL A 147 -11.69 4.44 -12.88
CA VAL A 147 -10.36 3.92 -13.19
C VAL A 147 -10.30 2.40 -12.97
N ASN A 148 -10.88 1.87 -11.89
CA ASN A 148 -10.93 0.41 -11.66
C ASN A 148 -11.71 -0.32 -12.74
N MET A 149 -12.82 0.26 -13.20
CA MET A 149 -13.59 -0.24 -14.33
C MET A 149 -12.76 -0.22 -15.62
N ALA A 150 -12.12 0.91 -15.94
CA ALA A 150 -11.25 1.01 -17.12
C ALA A 150 -10.08 0.00 -17.05
N LEU A 151 -9.52 -0.24 -15.88
CA LEU A 151 -8.42 -1.18 -15.68
C LEU A 151 -8.86 -2.65 -15.72
N ALA A 152 -10.15 -2.94 -15.50
CA ALA A 152 -10.69 -4.28 -15.70
C ALA A 152 -10.59 -4.75 -17.16
N LEU A 153 -10.53 -3.83 -18.13
CA LEU A 153 -10.29 -4.15 -19.55
C LEU A 153 -8.94 -4.85 -19.78
N PHE A 154 -7.98 -4.68 -18.86
CA PHE A 154 -6.64 -5.25 -18.97
C PHE A 154 -6.46 -6.51 -18.09
N ASP A 155 -7.49 -6.93 -17.36
CA ASP A 155 -7.42 -8.06 -16.40
C ASP A 155 -8.13 -9.33 -16.89
N GLY A 156 -8.87 -9.26 -18.00
CA GLY A 156 -9.57 -10.41 -18.57
C GLY A 156 -8.61 -11.35 -19.30
N GLY A 157 -8.69 -12.64 -19.00
CA GLY A 157 -8.23 -13.65 -19.96
C GLY A 157 -9.07 -13.55 -21.24
N ASP A 158 -8.56 -14.07 -22.36
CA ASP A 158 -9.14 -13.87 -23.71
C ASP A 158 -10.64 -14.23 -23.84
N ASP A 159 -11.22 -14.96 -22.87
CA ASP A 159 -12.59 -15.47 -22.89
C ASP A 159 -13.55 -14.89 -21.81
N GLU A 160 -13.10 -13.99 -20.91
CA GLU A 160 -13.99 -13.45 -19.86
C GLU A 160 -14.74 -12.18 -20.31
N ASP A 161 -16.06 -12.10 -20.04
CA ASP A 161 -16.83 -10.88 -20.30
C ASP A 161 -16.36 -9.72 -19.40
N TYR A 162 -16.30 -8.52 -19.97
CA TYR A 162 -15.85 -7.32 -19.26
C TYR A 162 -16.66 -7.06 -17.98
N TRP A 163 -17.99 -7.21 -18.04
CA TRP A 163 -18.85 -6.96 -16.88
C TRP A 163 -18.71 -8.04 -15.82
N GLU A 164 -18.47 -9.29 -16.20
CA GLU A 164 -18.14 -10.35 -15.25
C GLU A 164 -16.83 -10.06 -14.52
N THR A 165 -15.81 -9.58 -15.24
CA THR A 165 -14.52 -9.17 -14.64
C THR A 165 -14.70 -8.01 -13.66
N VAL A 166 -15.45 -6.97 -14.04
CA VAL A 166 -15.77 -5.84 -13.15
C VAL A 166 -16.52 -6.31 -11.92
N MET A 167 -17.57 -7.12 -12.09
CA MET A 167 -18.39 -7.62 -10.98
C MET A 167 -17.59 -8.54 -10.05
N ARG A 168 -16.73 -9.41 -10.58
CA ARG A 168 -15.81 -10.24 -9.80
C ARG A 168 -14.88 -9.36 -8.96
N ARG A 169 -14.23 -8.36 -9.55
CA ARG A 169 -13.33 -7.45 -8.83
C ARG A 169 -14.01 -6.74 -7.66
N TYR A 170 -15.23 -6.23 -7.86
CA TYR A 170 -15.99 -5.60 -6.79
C TYR A 170 -16.43 -6.61 -5.74
N LYS A 171 -16.93 -7.77 -6.15
CA LYS A 171 -17.32 -8.85 -5.25
C LYS A 171 -16.15 -9.28 -4.38
N ASP A 172 -15.01 -9.58 -4.97
CA ASP A 172 -13.76 -9.92 -4.31
C ASP A 172 -13.35 -8.83 -3.32
N ALA A 173 -13.44 -7.56 -3.72
CA ALA A 173 -13.12 -6.44 -2.84
C ALA A 173 -14.10 -6.30 -1.67
N PHE A 174 -15.38 -6.65 -1.84
CA PHE A 174 -16.36 -6.62 -0.75
C PHE A 174 -16.27 -7.86 0.17
N GLU A 175 -15.89 -9.01 -0.36
CA GLU A 175 -15.69 -10.26 0.39
C GLU A 175 -14.39 -10.22 1.22
N ASP A 176 -13.39 -9.49 0.74
CA ASP A 176 -12.11 -9.28 1.41
C ASP A 176 -11.89 -7.77 1.66
N PRO A 177 -12.21 -7.27 2.86
CA PRO A 177 -12.04 -5.86 3.22
C PRO A 177 -10.60 -5.34 3.04
N GLU A 178 -9.58 -6.20 3.04
CA GLU A 178 -8.19 -5.81 2.81
C GLU A 178 -7.91 -5.45 1.34
N ARG A 179 -8.67 -6.02 0.41
CA ARG A 179 -8.69 -5.63 -1.02
C ARG A 179 -9.41 -4.32 -1.27
N LEU A 180 -10.25 -3.90 -0.32
CA LEU A 180 -11.16 -2.78 -0.51
C LEU A 180 -10.45 -1.43 -0.31
N ASN A 181 -9.76 -0.96 -1.36
CA ASN A 181 -9.08 0.33 -1.37
C ASN A 181 -9.92 1.39 -2.11
N TRP A 182 -11.06 1.80 -1.52
CA TRP A 182 -12.05 2.75 -2.09
C TRP A 182 -11.48 4.08 -2.60
N LEU A 183 -10.26 4.41 -2.18
CA LEU A 183 -9.55 5.67 -2.44
C LEU A 183 -8.34 5.49 -3.37
N ALA A 184 -8.24 4.31 -4.00
CA ALA A 184 -7.15 3.96 -4.89
C ALA A 184 -7.66 3.17 -6.11
N ALA A 185 -6.95 3.33 -7.22
CA ALA A 185 -7.08 2.51 -8.40
C ALA A 185 -6.22 1.25 -8.28
N ASP A 186 -6.79 0.09 -8.57
CA ASP A 186 -6.07 -1.17 -8.71
C ASP A 186 -5.37 -1.23 -10.08
N VAL A 187 -4.07 -0.90 -10.07
CA VAL A 187 -3.18 -0.92 -11.24
C VAL A 187 -2.48 -2.27 -11.42
N THR A 188 -2.91 -3.29 -10.69
CA THR A 188 -2.36 -4.65 -10.80
C THR A 188 -2.35 -5.17 -12.25
N PRO A 189 -3.38 -4.97 -13.08
CA PRO A 189 -3.38 -5.50 -14.46
C PRO A 189 -2.24 -4.95 -15.31
N ILE A 190 -2.05 -3.63 -15.27
CA ILE A 190 -0.96 -2.96 -16.01
C ILE A 190 0.39 -3.45 -15.50
N TRP A 191 0.54 -3.52 -14.17
CA TRP A 191 1.77 -3.99 -13.56
C TRP A 191 2.09 -5.45 -13.94
N ARG A 192 1.10 -6.35 -13.92
CA ARG A 192 1.26 -7.75 -14.38
C ARG A 192 1.62 -7.82 -15.84
N ALA A 193 0.92 -7.08 -16.71
CA ALA A 193 1.21 -7.03 -18.13
C ALA A 193 2.65 -6.56 -18.42
N MET A 194 3.20 -5.67 -17.60
CA MET A 194 4.59 -5.21 -17.71
C MET A 194 5.61 -6.19 -17.12
N LYS A 195 5.22 -6.96 -16.10
CA LYS A 195 6.13 -7.89 -15.40
C LYS A 195 6.20 -9.27 -16.06
N GLY A 196 5.21 -9.64 -16.89
CA GLY A 196 5.13 -10.95 -17.53
C GLY A 196 4.69 -12.02 -16.52
N ASP A 197 5.33 -13.19 -16.52
CA ASP A 197 5.00 -14.31 -15.61
C ASP A 197 5.72 -14.23 -14.25
N ASP A 198 6.70 -13.33 -14.11
CA ASP A 198 7.49 -13.17 -12.88
C ASP A 198 6.76 -12.27 -11.87
N TYR A 199 5.59 -12.66 -11.37
CA TYR A 199 4.89 -11.92 -10.31
C TYR A 199 4.26 -12.82 -9.26
N ASP A 200 4.16 -12.32 -8.02
CA ASP A 200 3.37 -13.02 -7.00
C ASP A 200 1.88 -12.85 -7.34
N PRO A 201 1.11 -13.92 -7.58
CA PRO A 201 -0.32 -13.84 -7.89
C PRO A 201 -1.15 -13.16 -6.80
N ASN A 202 -0.62 -13.09 -5.58
CA ASN A 202 -1.25 -12.46 -4.42
C ASN A 202 -0.81 -11.00 -4.21
N GLU A 203 0.14 -10.51 -4.99
CA GLU A 203 0.54 -9.10 -4.96
C GLU A 203 -0.47 -8.25 -5.75
N ARG A 204 -1.02 -7.24 -5.05
CA ARG A 204 -1.87 -6.22 -5.63
C ARG A 204 -1.22 -4.86 -5.53
N ARG A 205 -1.37 -4.06 -6.59
CA ARG A 205 -0.78 -2.74 -6.74
C ARG A 205 -1.86 -1.68 -6.85
N TYR A 206 -1.77 -0.68 -5.98
CA TYR A 206 -2.77 0.38 -5.89
C TYR A 206 -2.15 1.75 -6.13
N PHE A 207 -2.74 2.52 -7.03
CA PHE A 207 -2.43 3.93 -7.23
C PHE A 207 -3.43 4.80 -6.46
N SER A 208 -2.96 5.63 -5.51
CA SER A 208 -3.90 6.46 -4.74
C SER A 208 -4.42 7.63 -5.58
N ILE A 209 -5.71 7.58 -5.92
CA ILE A 209 -6.42 8.70 -6.56
C ILE A 209 -6.72 9.81 -5.57
N ALA A 210 -6.99 9.44 -4.31
CA ALA A 210 -7.24 10.41 -3.25
C ALA A 210 -5.98 11.24 -2.90
N GLY A 211 -4.78 10.72 -3.18
CA GLY A 211 -3.52 11.38 -2.84
C GLY A 211 -3.53 11.92 -1.40
N HIS A 212 -3.44 13.24 -1.28
CA HIS A 212 -3.40 13.95 0.00
C HIS A 212 -4.73 13.99 0.77
N PHE A 213 -5.87 13.80 0.10
CA PHE A 213 -7.17 13.70 0.76
C PHE A 213 -7.29 12.43 1.61
N LYS A 214 -6.39 11.44 1.43
CA LYS A 214 -6.28 10.28 2.32
C LYS A 214 -5.67 10.67 3.68
N ASP A 215 -4.92 11.78 3.76
CA ASP A 215 -4.18 12.13 4.96
C ASP A 215 -5.07 12.39 6.16
N PRO A 216 -6.15 13.20 6.07
CA PRO A 216 -6.97 13.47 7.24
C PRO A 216 -7.73 12.24 7.75
N TYR A 217 -8.17 11.36 6.85
CA TYR A 217 -8.71 10.05 7.22
C TYR A 217 -7.66 9.19 7.92
N LYS A 218 -6.43 9.12 7.41
CA LYS A 218 -5.31 8.41 8.08
C LYS A 218 -5.07 8.98 9.47
N TRP A 219 -5.07 10.31 9.65
CA TRP A 219 -4.88 10.93 10.97
C TRP A 219 -5.97 10.48 11.96
N VAL A 220 -7.22 10.41 11.54
CA VAL A 220 -8.34 9.98 12.40
C VAL A 220 -8.25 8.49 12.72
N VAL A 221 -8.16 7.63 11.71
CA VAL A 221 -8.10 6.17 11.91
C VAL A 221 -6.87 5.77 12.71
N GLN A 222 -5.71 6.31 12.37
CA GLN A 222 -4.46 5.95 13.05
C GLN A 222 -4.38 6.55 14.46
N ALA A 223 -5.09 7.64 14.76
CA ALA A 223 -5.24 8.11 16.13
C ALA A 223 -6.09 7.14 16.97
N ILE A 224 -7.14 6.55 16.38
CA ILE A 224 -7.99 5.54 17.04
C ILE A 224 -7.21 4.24 17.25
N ASP A 225 -6.44 3.80 16.26
CA ASP A 225 -5.63 2.56 16.32
C ASP A 225 -4.31 2.71 17.09
N GLY A 226 -4.11 3.80 17.83
CA GLY A 226 -2.90 4.06 18.63
C GLY A 226 -1.63 4.35 17.82
N SER A 227 -1.70 4.35 16.49
CA SER A 227 -0.60 4.58 15.55
C SER A 227 -0.42 6.07 15.17
N TRP A 228 -0.55 6.97 16.14
CA TRP A 228 -0.53 8.43 15.93
C TRP A 228 0.78 8.98 15.33
N THR A 229 1.86 8.19 15.35
CA THR A 229 3.17 8.55 14.79
C THR A 229 3.27 8.32 13.28
N THR A 230 2.42 7.48 12.70
CA THR A 230 2.47 7.15 11.26
C THR A 230 2.21 8.36 10.35
N PRO A 231 1.22 9.23 10.62
CA PRO A 231 1.05 10.44 9.83
C PRO A 231 2.23 11.42 9.97
N LEU A 232 2.80 11.52 11.18
CA LEU A 232 3.99 12.33 11.45
C LEU A 232 5.24 11.79 10.75
N LYS A 233 5.35 10.47 10.61
CA LYS A 233 6.43 9.83 9.85
C LYS A 233 6.31 10.13 8.35
N ASN A 234 5.10 10.15 7.81
CA ASN A 234 4.84 10.38 6.39
C ASN A 234 4.94 11.86 6.00
N LYS A 235 4.62 12.78 6.91
CA LYS A 235 4.68 14.24 6.69
C LYS A 235 5.84 14.95 7.37
N GLY A 236 6.59 14.22 8.19
CA GLY A 236 7.71 14.72 8.94
C GLY A 236 8.81 15.23 8.02
N SER A 237 9.60 16.17 8.52
CA SER A 237 10.85 16.53 7.88
C SER A 237 11.77 15.31 7.81
N ILE A 238 12.86 15.43 7.05
CA ILE A 238 13.87 14.39 6.92
C ILE A 238 14.36 13.91 8.31
N PHE A 239 14.56 14.82 9.26
CA PHE A 239 14.99 14.46 10.62
C PHE A 239 13.91 13.73 11.41
N MET A 240 12.66 14.22 11.35
CA MET A 240 11.54 13.56 12.03
C MET A 240 11.21 12.21 11.43
N ASN A 241 11.21 12.11 10.11
CA ASN A 241 11.08 10.84 9.40
C ASN A 241 12.21 9.88 9.81
N THR A 242 13.45 10.34 9.91
CA THR A 242 14.57 9.52 10.38
C THR A 242 14.34 9.04 11.81
N PHE A 243 13.96 9.93 12.73
CA PHE A 243 13.67 9.59 14.12
C PHE A 243 12.52 8.58 14.24
N PHE A 244 11.39 8.83 13.59
CA PHE A 244 10.24 7.92 13.63
C PHE A 244 10.52 6.60 12.90
N SER A 245 11.30 6.61 11.82
CA SER A 245 11.75 5.38 11.19
C SER A 245 12.70 4.59 12.08
N LEU A 246 13.53 5.25 12.87
CA LEU A 246 14.41 4.59 13.83
C LEU A 246 13.60 3.90 14.94
N THR A 247 12.59 4.59 15.48
CA THR A 247 11.77 4.06 16.59
C THR A 247 10.75 3.02 16.13
N SER A 248 10.14 3.19 14.95
CA SER A 248 9.23 2.19 14.36
C SER A 248 9.95 1.06 13.62
N GLY A 249 11.25 1.21 13.40
CA GLY A 249 12.12 0.37 12.54
C GLY A 249 11.59 0.13 11.14
N THR A 250 10.72 0.98 10.63
CA THR A 250 10.19 0.89 9.28
C THR A 250 10.39 2.20 8.51
N ASN A 251 10.52 2.15 7.19
CA ASN A 251 10.51 3.34 6.33
C ASN A 251 9.06 3.86 6.12
N TRP A 252 8.88 4.89 5.30
CA TRP A 252 7.56 5.46 4.99
C TRP A 252 6.61 4.47 4.26
N GLN A 253 7.15 3.43 3.63
CA GLN A 253 6.38 2.35 2.98
C GLN A 253 6.03 1.21 3.94
N GLY A 254 6.59 1.19 5.17
CA GLY A 254 6.45 0.07 6.10
C GLY A 254 7.51 -1.03 5.95
N LYS A 255 8.51 -0.86 5.06
CA LYS A 255 9.65 -1.78 4.92
C LYS A 255 10.61 -1.64 6.11
N VAL A 256 11.17 -2.74 6.59
CA VAL A 256 12.23 -2.74 7.63
C VAL A 256 13.61 -2.72 6.99
N PRO A 257 14.63 -2.13 7.64
CA PRO A 257 16.01 -2.24 7.17
C PRO A 257 16.49 -3.69 7.23
N THR A 258 17.20 -4.11 6.18
CA THR A 258 17.85 -5.43 6.14
C THR A 258 18.91 -5.52 7.23
N THR A 259 19.12 -6.71 7.76
CA THR A 259 20.25 -6.99 8.65
C THR A 259 21.56 -6.92 7.87
N THR A 260 22.68 -6.73 8.57
CA THR A 260 24.02 -6.72 7.97
C THR A 260 24.30 -8.04 7.26
N SER A 261 23.83 -9.14 7.82
CA SER A 261 23.92 -10.45 7.18
C SER A 261 23.13 -10.44 5.87
N GLU A 262 21.84 -10.08 5.90
CA GLU A 262 20.98 -10.08 4.71
C GLU A 262 21.52 -9.16 3.60
N LEU A 263 22.02 -7.98 3.98
CA LEU A 263 22.65 -7.03 3.07
C LEU A 263 23.88 -7.63 2.38
N LEU A 264 24.66 -8.43 3.08
CA LEU A 264 25.81 -9.16 2.54
C LEU A 264 25.41 -10.46 1.82
N GLY A 265 24.11 -10.72 1.66
CA GLY A 265 23.59 -11.95 1.07
C GLY A 265 23.77 -13.17 1.98
N THR A 266 23.78 -12.98 3.29
CA THR A 266 23.87 -14.07 4.27
C THR A 266 22.66 -14.07 5.19
N ASP A 267 22.00 -15.20 5.41
CA ASP A 267 20.90 -15.31 6.37
C ASP A 267 21.03 -16.58 7.23
N ASP A 268 20.02 -16.85 8.04
CA ASP A 268 19.92 -18.04 8.89
C ASP A 268 19.92 -19.37 8.11
N LYS A 269 19.84 -19.31 6.77
CA LYS A 269 19.88 -20.47 5.88
C LYS A 269 21.16 -20.56 5.04
N GLY A 270 21.97 -19.51 4.94
CA GLY A 270 23.30 -19.59 4.30
C GLY A 270 23.74 -18.34 3.56
N VAL A 271 24.72 -18.48 2.67
CA VAL A 271 25.26 -17.41 1.82
C VAL A 271 24.68 -17.53 0.41
N TYR A 272 24.00 -16.50 -0.09
CA TYR A 272 23.54 -16.40 -1.47
C TYR A 272 24.71 -16.57 -2.42
N SER A 273 24.64 -17.57 -3.29
CA SER A 273 25.64 -17.73 -4.33
C SER A 273 25.03 -18.41 -5.54
N THR A 274 24.93 -17.66 -6.63
CA THR A 274 24.57 -18.16 -7.96
C THR A 274 25.70 -18.92 -8.64
N SER A 275 26.86 -19.08 -7.97
CA SER A 275 28.08 -19.67 -8.52
C SER A 275 28.64 -20.81 -7.67
N ARG A 276 28.23 -20.92 -6.40
CA ARG A 276 28.67 -22.01 -5.52
C ARG A 276 27.89 -23.26 -5.90
N LEU A 277 28.60 -24.21 -6.49
CA LEU A 277 28.04 -25.48 -6.89
C LEU A 277 27.40 -26.16 -5.69
N ASN A 278 26.17 -26.65 -5.88
CA ASN A 278 25.56 -27.54 -4.92
C ASN A 278 26.49 -28.76 -4.77
N PRO A 279 27.03 -29.04 -3.56
CA PRO A 279 27.96 -30.14 -3.36
C PRO A 279 27.34 -31.50 -3.69
N ASP A 280 26.01 -31.59 -3.70
CA ASP A 280 25.27 -32.81 -4.02
C ASP A 280 24.94 -32.95 -5.51
N TRP A 281 25.17 -31.91 -6.33
CA TRP A 281 24.87 -31.92 -7.77
C TRP A 281 25.87 -32.74 -8.59
N LYS A 282 25.35 -33.61 -9.46
CA LYS A 282 26.11 -34.51 -10.33
C LYS A 282 25.79 -34.26 -11.80
N ARG A 283 26.72 -34.66 -12.67
CA ARG A 283 26.60 -34.53 -14.12
C ARG A 283 25.47 -35.44 -14.63
N GLY A 284 24.33 -34.85 -14.98
CA GLY A 284 23.10 -35.56 -15.36
C GLY A 284 21.86 -35.04 -14.62
N ASP A 285 22.08 -34.37 -13.48
CA ASP A 285 21.03 -33.71 -12.71
C ASP A 285 20.55 -32.43 -13.42
N PRO A 286 19.30 -31.98 -13.17
CA PRO A 286 18.78 -30.74 -13.73
C PRO A 286 19.75 -29.56 -13.55
N ILE A 287 19.87 -28.72 -14.60
CA ILE A 287 20.78 -27.56 -14.59
C ILE A 287 20.43 -26.57 -13.47
N GLU A 288 19.17 -26.54 -13.07
CA GLU A 288 18.64 -25.71 -11.99
C GLU A 288 19.17 -26.07 -10.60
N ASP A 289 19.56 -27.33 -10.35
CA ASP A 289 20.09 -27.79 -9.05
C ASP A 289 21.61 -27.62 -8.92
N LYS A 290 22.24 -27.07 -9.97
CA LYS A 290 23.70 -26.94 -10.05
C LYS A 290 24.27 -26.01 -8.99
N TYR A 291 23.50 -25.07 -8.47
CA TYR A 291 23.96 -24.07 -7.52
C TYR A 291 23.21 -24.21 -6.19
N LEU A 292 23.90 -23.93 -5.08
CA LEU A 292 23.40 -24.07 -3.72
C LEU A 292 22.12 -23.27 -3.43
N TRP A 293 21.90 -22.17 -4.15
CA TRP A 293 20.72 -21.29 -3.99
C TRP A 293 20.33 -20.74 -5.36
N LYS A 294 19.05 -20.84 -5.74
CA LYS A 294 18.57 -20.36 -7.05
C LYS A 294 18.07 -18.91 -6.96
N VAL A 295 18.02 -18.26 -8.13
CA VAL A 295 17.33 -16.97 -8.27
C VAL A 295 15.82 -17.22 -8.08
N GLY A 296 15.25 -16.70 -7.00
CA GLY A 296 13.81 -16.84 -6.70
C GLY A 296 13.50 -17.65 -5.44
N GLU A 297 14.43 -18.46 -4.92
CA GLU A 297 14.17 -19.29 -3.73
C GLU A 297 13.96 -18.43 -2.47
N PRO A 298 13.00 -18.77 -1.58
CA PRO A 298 12.48 -17.81 -0.61
C PRO A 298 13.44 -17.46 0.53
N LYS A 299 14.55 -18.16 0.71
CA LYS A 299 15.52 -17.87 1.78
C LYS A 299 16.92 -18.35 1.39
N GLY A 300 17.91 -17.48 1.60
CA GLY A 300 19.29 -17.64 1.16
C GLY A 300 19.93 -16.32 0.73
N GLY A 301 19.67 -15.20 1.40
CA GLY A 301 20.29 -13.90 1.05
C GLY A 301 19.62 -13.16 -0.14
N LYS A 302 18.31 -13.40 -0.35
CA LYS A 302 17.44 -12.69 -1.32
C LYS A 302 17.55 -11.16 -1.29
N HIS A 303 17.95 -10.61 -0.14
CA HIS A 303 18.08 -9.19 0.10
C HIS A 303 19.53 -8.68 -0.04
N ALA A 304 20.42 -9.43 -0.70
CA ALA A 304 21.80 -9.02 -0.95
C ALA A 304 21.84 -7.68 -1.68
N GLY A 305 22.49 -6.68 -1.08
CA GLY A 305 22.54 -5.32 -1.60
C GLY A 305 21.27 -4.49 -1.38
N GLU A 306 20.16 -5.09 -0.98
CA GLU A 306 18.94 -4.37 -0.59
C GLU A 306 19.12 -3.77 0.81
N LEU A 307 18.82 -2.48 0.94
CA LEU A 307 18.85 -1.76 2.22
C LEU A 307 17.56 -1.98 3.02
N LEU A 308 16.45 -2.29 2.35
CA LEU A 308 15.12 -2.39 2.93
C LEU A 308 14.36 -3.61 2.39
N LYS A 309 13.70 -4.35 3.28
CA LYS A 309 12.83 -5.50 2.96
C LYS A 309 11.41 -5.33 3.50
N TRP A 310 10.45 -6.04 2.92
CA TRP A 310 9.11 -6.14 3.52
C TRP A 310 9.18 -7.00 4.78
N ALA A 311 8.46 -6.60 5.81
CA ALA A 311 8.56 -7.19 7.15
C ALA A 311 7.30 -7.96 7.51
N ALA A 312 7.47 -9.16 8.04
CA ALA A 312 6.37 -9.89 8.67
C ALA A 312 5.85 -9.11 9.91
N PRO A 313 4.60 -9.34 10.36
CA PRO A 313 4.03 -8.63 11.50
C PRO A 313 4.92 -8.63 12.76
N GLY A 314 5.65 -9.72 13.02
CA GLY A 314 6.57 -9.85 14.17
C GLY A 314 7.97 -9.24 13.98
N GLU A 315 8.33 -8.79 12.77
CA GLU A 315 9.62 -8.15 12.50
C GLU A 315 9.58 -6.63 12.71
N ARG A 316 8.39 -6.06 12.90
CA ARG A 316 8.18 -4.63 13.16
C ARG A 316 8.58 -4.27 14.59
N GLY A 317 9.22 -3.13 14.76
CA GLY A 317 9.79 -2.67 16.04
C GLY A 317 11.00 -1.77 15.79
N GLY A 318 11.59 -1.17 16.82
CA GLY A 318 12.75 -0.29 16.65
C GLY A 318 13.90 -0.93 15.87
N VAL A 319 14.68 -0.11 15.15
CA VAL A 319 15.82 -0.59 14.35
C VAL A 319 16.79 -1.35 15.24
N LYS A 320 16.98 -2.64 14.93
CA LYS A 320 17.91 -3.51 15.64
C LYS A 320 19.36 -3.13 15.27
N THR A 321 20.31 -3.34 16.18
CA THR A 321 21.74 -3.05 15.94
C THR A 321 22.26 -3.72 14.68
N LYS A 322 21.82 -4.96 14.39
CA LYS A 322 22.19 -5.70 13.18
C LYS A 322 21.69 -5.06 11.89
N SER A 323 20.63 -4.27 11.92
CA SER A 323 20.05 -3.61 10.74
C SER A 323 20.43 -2.13 10.63
N MET A 324 21.25 -1.63 11.57
CA MET A 324 21.67 -0.23 11.63
C MET A 324 22.47 0.22 10.38
N PRO A 325 23.40 -0.58 9.82
CA PRO A 325 24.12 -0.17 8.61
C PRO A 325 23.17 0.09 7.43
N SER A 326 22.26 -0.86 7.16
CA SER A 326 21.26 -0.71 6.09
C SER A 326 20.30 0.45 6.35
N PHE A 327 19.93 0.68 7.61
CA PHE A 327 19.13 1.86 7.99
C PHE A 327 19.84 3.17 7.65
N ILE A 328 21.11 3.32 8.04
CA ILE A 328 21.91 4.53 7.79
C ILE A 328 22.06 4.76 6.28
N MET A 329 22.42 3.73 5.52
CA MET A 329 22.54 3.82 4.06
C MET A 329 21.19 4.14 3.41
N GLY A 330 20.11 3.53 3.88
CA GLY A 330 18.75 3.82 3.44
C GLY A 330 18.39 5.29 3.66
N LYS A 331 18.81 5.89 4.79
CA LYS A 331 18.60 7.32 5.04
C LYS A 331 19.48 8.23 4.20
N ILE A 332 20.73 7.85 3.94
CA ILE A 332 21.58 8.59 2.99
C ILE A 332 20.91 8.59 1.61
N ARG A 333 20.35 7.47 1.17
CA ARG A 333 19.56 7.39 -0.06
C ARG A 333 18.32 8.27 0.03
N ASP A 334 17.53 8.20 1.11
CA ASP A 334 16.34 9.05 1.31
C ASP A 334 16.64 10.57 1.26
N TRP A 335 17.92 10.97 1.41
CA TRP A 335 18.34 12.37 1.31
C TRP A 335 18.72 12.81 -0.12
N MET A 336 18.85 11.87 -1.06
CA MET A 336 19.11 12.14 -2.47
C MET A 336 17.88 12.72 -3.17
N PRO A 337 17.99 13.36 -4.35
CA PRO A 337 16.82 13.70 -5.16
C PRO A 337 16.02 12.44 -5.56
N ILE A 338 14.68 12.51 -5.56
CA ILE A 338 13.77 11.37 -5.85
C ILE A 338 14.20 10.53 -7.07
N PRO A 339 14.59 11.11 -8.23
CA PRO A 339 15.03 10.30 -9.37
C PRO A 339 16.26 9.43 -9.06
N LEU A 340 17.21 9.95 -8.28
CA LEU A 340 18.40 9.21 -7.87
C LEU A 340 18.07 8.17 -6.79
N GLN A 341 17.13 8.48 -5.89
CA GLN A 341 16.61 7.49 -4.93
C GLN A 341 16.03 6.27 -5.66
N ASN A 342 15.15 6.52 -6.64
CA ASN A 342 14.50 5.47 -7.41
C ASN A 342 15.50 4.70 -8.26
N ALA A 343 16.43 5.38 -8.94
CA ALA A 343 17.46 4.72 -9.72
C ALA A 343 18.36 3.82 -8.86
N THR A 344 18.74 4.29 -7.66
CA THR A 344 19.54 3.50 -6.72
C THR A 344 18.76 2.31 -6.19
N ALA A 345 17.50 2.51 -5.79
CA ALA A 345 16.63 1.45 -5.30
C ALA A 345 16.34 0.39 -6.40
N LEU A 346 16.16 0.81 -7.65
CA LEU A 346 16.00 -0.08 -8.81
C LEU A 346 17.27 -0.88 -9.06
N ALA A 347 18.45 -0.23 -9.04
CA ALA A 347 19.73 -0.91 -9.21
C ALA A 347 20.03 -1.90 -8.08
N MET A 348 19.49 -1.67 -6.88
CA MET A 348 19.58 -2.56 -5.72
C MET A 348 18.51 -3.67 -5.72
N GLY A 349 17.55 -3.67 -6.65
CA GLY A 349 16.45 -4.64 -6.69
C GLY A 349 15.30 -4.37 -5.71
N GLU A 350 15.38 -3.30 -4.89
CA GLU A 350 14.37 -3.00 -3.88
C GLU A 350 13.01 -2.54 -4.45
N ILE A 351 13.03 -1.98 -5.66
CA ILE A 351 11.84 -1.58 -6.41
C ILE A 351 11.97 -2.11 -7.84
N ASP A 352 10.82 -2.39 -8.47
CA ASP A 352 10.80 -2.77 -9.88
C ASP A 352 10.80 -1.53 -10.79
N ALA A 353 10.99 -1.74 -12.10
CA ALA A 353 11.03 -0.66 -13.08
C ALA A 353 9.72 0.14 -13.13
N PHE A 354 8.58 -0.53 -12.87
CA PHE A 354 7.27 0.12 -12.85
C PHE A 354 7.15 1.10 -11.67
N ASP A 355 7.58 0.70 -10.48
CA ASP A 355 7.66 1.56 -9.31
C ASP A 355 8.64 2.72 -9.50
N ALA A 356 9.78 2.48 -10.16
CA ALA A 356 10.75 3.54 -10.42
C ALA A 356 10.17 4.61 -11.36
N LEU A 357 9.46 4.18 -12.41
CA LEU A 357 8.77 5.07 -13.36
C LEU A 357 7.62 5.82 -12.70
N SER A 358 6.76 5.12 -11.95
CA SER A 358 5.61 5.73 -11.27
C SER A 358 6.05 6.76 -10.23
N HIS A 359 7.03 6.43 -9.39
CA HIS A 359 7.61 7.40 -8.46
C HIS A 359 8.32 8.55 -9.17
N GLY A 360 8.92 8.30 -10.35
CA GLY A 360 9.56 9.33 -11.17
C GLY A 360 8.60 10.42 -11.64
N VAL A 361 7.34 10.07 -11.90
CA VAL A 361 6.26 11.02 -12.23
C VAL A 361 5.46 11.49 -11.01
N GLY A 362 5.93 11.17 -9.79
CA GLY A 362 5.30 11.59 -8.54
C GLY A 362 4.08 10.77 -8.12
N MET A 363 3.86 9.61 -8.74
CA MET A 363 2.80 8.68 -8.36
C MET A 363 3.30 7.78 -7.22
N HIS A 364 2.50 7.65 -6.16
CA HIS A 364 2.78 6.70 -5.09
C HIS A 364 1.96 5.44 -5.29
N MET A 365 2.66 4.31 -5.37
CA MET A 365 2.05 3.00 -5.44
C MET A 365 2.06 2.31 -4.09
N GLY A 366 0.89 1.90 -3.63
CA GLY A 366 0.76 0.94 -2.54
C GLY A 366 0.91 -0.48 -3.06
N ARG A 367 1.53 -1.34 -2.25
CA ARG A 367 1.52 -2.79 -2.45
C ARG A 367 0.75 -3.39 -1.30
N ASN A 368 -0.22 -4.25 -1.61
CA ASN A 368 -0.79 -5.16 -0.62
C ASN A 368 -0.45 -6.57 -1.09
N PHE A 369 0.13 -7.36 -0.18
CA PHE A 369 0.20 -8.80 -0.33
C PHE A 369 -1.02 -9.34 0.39
N MET A 370 -1.81 -10.17 -0.29
CA MET A 370 -2.81 -10.94 0.43
C MET A 370 -2.08 -11.89 1.35
N ASP A 371 -2.45 -11.89 2.63
CA ASP A 371 -1.85 -12.81 3.58
C ASP A 371 -2.26 -14.23 3.14
N ARG A 372 -1.30 -15.01 2.63
CA ARG A 372 -1.55 -16.39 2.20
C ARG A 372 -2.08 -17.25 3.36
N ASP A 373 -1.83 -16.81 4.59
CA ASP A 373 -2.35 -17.39 5.81
C ASP A 373 -3.87 -17.21 5.95
N GLU A 374 -4.52 -16.25 5.28
CA GLU A 374 -5.96 -16.07 5.44
C GLU A 374 -6.76 -17.25 4.88
N LEU A 375 -6.37 -17.77 3.70
CA LEU A 375 -7.02 -18.96 3.12
C LEU A 375 -6.81 -20.18 4.02
N ALA A 376 -5.57 -20.38 4.49
CA ALA A 376 -5.23 -21.46 5.41
C ALA A 376 -5.97 -21.32 6.75
N ASP A 377 -6.11 -20.11 7.28
CA ASP A 377 -6.83 -19.81 8.52
C ASP A 377 -8.33 -19.98 8.37
N GLN A 378 -8.92 -19.54 7.26
CA GLN A 378 -10.32 -19.78 6.93
C GLN A 378 -10.58 -21.29 6.82
N PHE A 379 -9.74 -22.01 6.09
CA PHE A 379 -9.82 -23.46 5.97
C PHE A 379 -9.68 -24.14 7.35
N LYS A 380 -8.70 -23.76 8.16
CA LYS A 380 -8.48 -24.27 9.52
C LYS A 380 -9.65 -24.00 10.46
N LYS A 381 -10.27 -22.81 10.38
CA LYS A 381 -11.50 -22.49 11.13
C LYS A 381 -12.66 -23.40 10.71
N ILE A 382 -12.83 -23.63 9.41
CA ILE A 382 -13.86 -24.52 8.86
C ILE A 382 -13.63 -25.98 9.29
N VAL A 383 -12.39 -26.48 9.21
CA VAL A 383 -11.99 -27.82 9.66
C VAL A 383 -12.24 -28.00 11.17
N LYS A 384 -11.85 -27.02 11.99
CA LYS A 384 -12.08 -27.05 13.44
C LYS A 384 -13.58 -27.13 13.76
N THR A 385 -14.38 -26.28 13.13
CA THR A 385 -15.84 -26.25 13.32
C THR A 385 -16.48 -27.57 12.89
N SER A 386 -16.07 -28.08 11.73
CA SER A 386 -16.55 -29.37 11.18
C SER A 386 -16.21 -30.54 12.11
N THR A 387 -15.00 -30.55 12.67
CA THR A 387 -14.55 -31.57 13.61
C THR A 387 -15.35 -31.55 14.91
N ILE A 388 -15.64 -30.36 15.44
CA ILE A 388 -16.51 -30.22 16.63
C ILE A 388 -17.90 -30.76 16.32
N TYR A 389 -18.50 -30.37 15.19
CA TYR A 389 -19.86 -30.77 14.82
C TYR A 389 -19.99 -32.30 14.64
N ILE A 390 -19.03 -32.94 13.96
CA ILE A 390 -18.99 -34.40 13.79
C ILE A 390 -18.81 -35.09 15.16
N ARG A 391 -17.94 -34.57 16.02
CA ARG A 391 -17.71 -35.13 17.35
C ARG A 391 -18.96 -35.09 18.20
N GLU A 392 -19.66 -33.96 18.24
CA GLU A 392 -20.92 -33.81 18.97
C GLU A 392 -22.02 -34.72 18.42
N THR A 393 -22.12 -34.86 17.09
CA THR A 393 -23.06 -35.79 16.46
C THR A 393 -22.76 -37.23 16.86
N ASN A 394 -21.48 -37.63 16.82
CA ASN A 394 -21.06 -38.98 17.24
C ASN A 394 -21.26 -39.22 18.73
N GLN A 395 -21.10 -38.18 19.57
CA GLN A 395 -21.34 -38.26 21.00
C GLN A 395 -22.83 -38.48 21.30
N ALA A 396 -23.74 -37.74 20.64
CA ALA A 396 -25.18 -37.96 20.76
C ALA A 396 -25.58 -39.40 20.41
N ASN A 397 -24.95 -39.99 19.38
CA ASN A 397 -25.17 -41.39 19.03
C ASN A 397 -24.68 -42.36 20.12
N LYS A 398 -23.51 -42.10 20.71
CA LYS A 398 -22.97 -42.92 21.82
C LYS A 398 -23.83 -42.85 23.06
N ASP A 399 -24.37 -41.66 23.36
CA ASP A 399 -25.25 -41.41 24.50
C ASP A 399 -26.68 -41.91 24.27
N ARG A 400 -26.96 -42.48 23.09
CA ARG A 400 -28.29 -42.94 22.65
C ARG A 400 -29.36 -41.84 22.65
N ASP A 401 -28.95 -40.58 22.50
CA ASP A 401 -29.83 -39.43 22.28
C ASP A 401 -30.25 -39.38 20.80
N THR A 402 -31.25 -40.19 20.47
CA THR A 402 -31.71 -40.40 19.09
C THR A 402 -32.31 -39.13 18.47
N GLU A 403 -32.96 -38.30 19.27
CA GLU A 403 -33.55 -37.03 18.83
C GLU A 403 -32.45 -36.06 18.39
N LYS A 404 -31.48 -35.80 19.27
CA LYS A 404 -30.35 -34.90 18.95
C LYS A 404 -29.51 -35.44 17.80
N TYR A 405 -29.22 -36.74 17.79
CA TYR A 405 -28.46 -37.36 16.70
C TYR A 405 -29.15 -37.17 15.35
N ASN A 406 -30.45 -37.43 15.26
CA ASN A 406 -31.21 -37.27 14.01
C ASN A 406 -31.31 -35.80 13.59
N ALA A 407 -31.55 -34.89 14.53
CA ALA A 407 -31.57 -33.44 14.28
C ALA A 407 -30.22 -32.95 13.72
N MET A 408 -29.11 -33.32 14.36
CA MET A 408 -27.78 -32.95 13.88
C MET A 408 -27.45 -33.61 12.55
N ARG A 409 -27.69 -34.91 12.38
CA ARG A 409 -27.35 -35.65 11.15
C ARG A 409 -28.11 -35.15 9.92
N SER A 410 -29.34 -34.67 10.09
CA SER A 410 -30.17 -34.11 9.01
C SER A 410 -29.85 -32.64 8.70
N SER A 411 -29.14 -31.95 9.60
CA SER A 411 -28.74 -30.55 9.43
C SER A 411 -27.85 -30.33 8.20
N ILE A 412 -27.82 -29.08 7.74
CA ILE A 412 -26.93 -28.67 6.64
C ILE A 412 -25.47 -28.61 7.11
N GLU A 413 -25.26 -28.26 8.38
CA GLU A 413 -23.98 -28.18 9.06
C GLU A 413 -23.30 -29.55 9.11
N TYR A 414 -24.04 -30.64 9.34
CA TYR A 414 -23.47 -31.98 9.30
C TYR A 414 -23.01 -32.38 7.90
N ARG A 415 -23.80 -32.04 6.86
CA ARG A 415 -23.43 -32.29 5.46
C ARG A 415 -22.15 -31.52 5.09
N LYS A 416 -22.09 -30.24 5.48
CA LYS A 416 -20.89 -29.41 5.32
C LYS A 416 -19.69 -29.99 6.07
N ALA A 417 -19.87 -30.35 7.34
CA ALA A 417 -18.79 -30.91 8.15
C ALA A 417 -18.25 -32.22 7.57
N ARG A 418 -19.12 -33.08 7.05
CA ARG A 418 -18.75 -34.34 6.39
C ARG A 418 -18.00 -34.11 5.08
N LEU A 419 -18.40 -33.13 4.29
CA LEU A 419 -17.66 -32.73 3.09
C LEU A 419 -16.22 -32.35 3.47
N ILE A 420 -16.07 -31.43 4.43
CA ILE A 420 -14.75 -30.98 4.89
C ILE A 420 -13.91 -32.15 5.38
N LYS A 421 -14.44 -32.99 6.27
CA LYS A 421 -13.71 -34.15 6.80
C LYS A 421 -13.29 -35.15 5.72
N SER A 422 -14.07 -35.30 4.65
CA SER A 422 -13.72 -36.20 3.54
C SER A 422 -12.66 -35.62 2.60
N LYS A 423 -12.43 -34.30 2.63
CA LYS A 423 -11.44 -33.61 1.79
C LYS A 423 -10.19 -33.18 2.55
N GLU A 424 -10.25 -33.11 3.88
CA GLU A 424 -9.12 -32.79 4.76
C GLU A 424 -7.92 -33.70 4.49
N GLY A 425 -8.14 -35.01 4.32
CA GLY A 425 -7.05 -35.95 4.00
C GLY A 425 -6.32 -35.66 2.68
N THR A 426 -6.96 -35.00 1.72
CA THR A 426 -6.29 -34.56 0.47
C THR A 426 -5.37 -33.36 0.74
N ILE A 427 -5.77 -32.47 1.65
CA ILE A 427 -4.92 -31.33 2.05
C ILE A 427 -3.76 -31.84 2.91
N ASP A 428 -4.01 -32.79 3.82
CA ASP A 428 -2.96 -33.41 4.63
C ASP A 428 -1.92 -34.13 3.74
N ASP A 429 -2.36 -34.87 2.71
CA ASP A 429 -1.46 -35.50 1.72
C ASP A 429 -0.63 -34.46 0.95
N LEU A 430 -1.26 -33.36 0.51
CA LEU A 430 -0.54 -32.29 -0.17
C LEU A 430 0.44 -31.57 0.75
N GLN A 431 0.09 -31.40 2.03
CA GLN A 431 0.96 -30.82 3.05
C GLN A 431 2.15 -31.75 3.34
N GLU A 432 1.94 -33.06 3.49
CA GLU A 432 3.01 -34.05 3.67
C GLU A 432 3.95 -34.06 2.46
N ARG A 433 3.40 -34.05 1.23
CA ARG A 433 4.20 -33.97 0.00
C ARG A 433 4.94 -32.65 -0.12
N TYR A 434 4.36 -31.56 0.36
CA TYR A 434 4.98 -30.24 0.39
C TYR A 434 6.13 -30.22 1.39
N ASP A 435 5.93 -30.76 2.59
CA ASP A 435 6.96 -30.89 3.62
C ASP A 435 8.09 -31.81 3.12
N ASP A 436 7.77 -32.93 2.46
CA ASP A 436 8.73 -33.80 1.78
C ASP A 436 9.49 -33.09 0.65
N ALA A 437 8.84 -32.19 -0.08
CA ALA A 437 9.49 -31.38 -1.12
C ALA A 437 10.44 -30.36 -0.48
N LEU A 438 10.04 -29.70 0.61
CA LEU A 438 10.89 -28.81 1.38
C LEU A 438 12.09 -29.55 2.00
N ASP A 439 11.89 -30.74 2.55
CA ASP A 439 12.94 -31.57 3.13
C ASP A 439 13.95 -32.05 2.08
N ARG A 440 13.49 -32.21 0.82
CA ARG A 440 14.33 -32.49 -0.35
C ARG A 440 14.91 -31.23 -1.01
N ALA A 441 14.57 -30.04 -0.52
CA ALA A 441 14.90 -28.75 -1.14
C ALA A 441 14.45 -28.63 -2.62
N ASP A 442 13.32 -29.26 -2.98
CA ASP A 442 12.69 -29.13 -4.30
C ASP A 442 11.70 -27.96 -4.28
N ASP A 443 12.24 -26.74 -4.39
CA ASP A 443 11.46 -25.50 -4.25
C ASP A 443 10.40 -25.34 -5.36
N LEU A 444 10.67 -25.84 -6.58
CA LEU A 444 9.69 -25.80 -7.67
C LEU A 444 8.50 -26.72 -7.37
N GLN A 445 8.77 -27.93 -6.90
CA GLN A 445 7.72 -28.87 -6.51
C GLN A 445 7.01 -28.40 -5.23
N ALA A 446 7.72 -27.80 -4.27
CA ALA A 446 7.13 -27.22 -3.08
C ALA A 446 6.21 -26.03 -3.43
N GLU A 447 6.64 -25.11 -4.30
CA GLU A 447 5.79 -24.01 -4.75
C GLU A 447 4.56 -24.51 -5.54
N LYS A 448 4.75 -25.51 -6.40
CA LYS A 448 3.66 -26.17 -7.12
C LYS A 448 2.67 -26.85 -6.18
N LEU A 449 3.14 -27.60 -5.18
CA LEU A 449 2.31 -28.27 -4.19
C LEU A 449 1.59 -27.28 -3.28
N LYS A 450 2.27 -26.18 -2.93
CA LYS A 450 1.66 -25.09 -2.18
C LYS A 450 0.53 -24.45 -2.97
N LEU A 451 0.74 -24.13 -4.24
CA LEU A 451 -0.30 -23.60 -5.12
C LEU A 451 -1.44 -24.61 -5.30
N GLU A 452 -1.12 -25.89 -5.48
CA GLU A 452 -2.11 -26.96 -5.58
C GLU A 452 -2.96 -27.07 -4.30
N MET A 453 -2.32 -27.00 -3.14
CA MET A 453 -2.97 -26.98 -1.84
C MET A 453 -3.87 -25.75 -1.67
N GLU A 454 -3.41 -24.55 -2.03
CA GLU A 454 -4.21 -23.32 -2.02
C GLU A 454 -5.45 -23.45 -2.93
N VAL A 455 -5.27 -23.90 -4.18
CA VAL A 455 -6.37 -24.15 -5.12
C VAL A 455 -7.36 -25.17 -4.55
N LYS A 456 -6.88 -26.24 -3.90
CA LYS A 456 -7.73 -27.25 -3.27
C LYS A 456 -8.48 -26.71 -2.06
N MET A 457 -7.83 -25.96 -1.18
CA MET A 457 -8.48 -25.30 -0.04
C MET A 457 -9.60 -24.39 -0.53
N GLN A 458 -9.35 -23.55 -1.55
CA GLN A 458 -10.37 -22.69 -2.13
C GLN A 458 -11.54 -23.49 -2.74
N GLN A 459 -11.25 -24.55 -3.51
CA GLN A 459 -12.29 -25.44 -4.05
C GLN A 459 -13.18 -26.05 -2.96
N ILE A 460 -12.57 -26.46 -1.83
CA ILE A 460 -13.29 -27.03 -0.69
C ILE A 460 -14.15 -25.96 -0.01
N ILE A 461 -13.63 -24.76 0.18
CA ILE A 461 -14.36 -23.61 0.75
C ILE A 461 -15.56 -23.25 -0.13
N ASP A 462 -15.37 -23.20 -1.45
CA ASP A 462 -16.44 -22.91 -2.40
C ASP A 462 -17.55 -23.99 -2.35
N GLN A 463 -17.17 -25.27 -2.29
CA GLN A 463 -18.12 -26.36 -2.15
C GLN A 463 -18.87 -26.28 -0.80
N TYR A 464 -18.15 -25.97 0.28
CA TYR A 464 -18.73 -25.76 1.61
C TYR A 464 -19.77 -24.63 1.60
N ASN A 465 -19.49 -23.53 0.88
CA ASN A 465 -20.40 -22.40 0.74
C ASN A 465 -21.58 -22.68 -0.21
N LYS A 466 -21.38 -23.51 -1.24
CA LYS A 466 -22.43 -23.90 -2.20
C LYS A 466 -23.46 -24.88 -1.66
N ILE A 467 -23.15 -25.62 -0.59
CA ILE A 467 -24.16 -26.46 0.10
C ILE A 467 -25.22 -25.51 0.69
N LYS A 468 -26.32 -25.32 -0.06
CA LYS A 468 -27.56 -24.67 0.35
C LYS A 468 -28.60 -25.73 0.70
N LEU A 469 -29.66 -25.33 1.42
CA LEU A 469 -30.83 -26.16 1.64
C LEU A 469 -31.40 -26.57 0.28
N LEU A 470 -31.19 -27.81 -0.12
CA LEU A 470 -32.12 -28.45 -1.05
C LEU A 470 -33.45 -28.56 -0.29
N PRO A 471 -34.55 -28.07 -0.86
CA PRO A 471 -35.87 -28.16 -0.23
C PRO A 471 -36.28 -29.59 0.09
#